data_AF-A0A2I0NKV8-F1
#
_entry.id   AF-A0A2I0NKV8-F1
#
_cell.length_a   1.000
_cell.length_b   1.000
_cell.length_c   1.000
_cell.angle_alpha   90.00
_cell.angle_beta   90.00
_cell.angle_gamma   90.00
#
_symmetry.space_group_name_H-M   'P 1'
#
loop_
_entity.id
_entity.type
_entity.pdbx_description
1 polymer ?
#
loop_
_entity_poly.entity_id
_entity_poly.type
_entity_poly.pdbx_seq_one_letter_code
_entity_poly.pdbx_strand_id
1 'polypeptide(L)'
;MIGTQELVLILIAVLFLFGPSKLPELAQSLGKAVGEFKKAQVEAEHKLKTFEKTADKDIKIHNLAVQMGISVEDKTTEQLIEEIRAEVLSGKELNLKAAGA
;
A
#
# COMPACT_ATOMS: atom_id res chain seq x y z
N MET A 1 -15.02 -44.33 8.96
CA MET A 1 -13.77 -43.57 8.84
C MET A 1 -13.25 -43.79 7.43
N ILE A 2 -13.01 -42.73 6.66
CA ILE A 2 -12.34 -42.91 5.36
C ILE A 2 -10.88 -43.15 5.68
N GLY A 3 -10.43 -44.38 5.46
CA GLY A 3 -9.04 -44.77 5.61
C GLY A 3 -8.23 -44.37 4.38
N THR A 4 -6.92 -44.59 4.48
CA THR A 4 -5.99 -44.42 3.37
C THR A 4 -6.36 -45.28 2.17
N GLN A 5 -6.93 -46.47 2.40
CA GLN A 5 -7.35 -47.39 1.33
C GLN A 5 -8.52 -46.85 0.51
N GLU A 6 -9.55 -46.30 1.16
CA GLU A 6 -10.70 -45.68 0.49
C GLU A 6 -10.26 -44.43 -0.30
N LEU A 7 -9.35 -43.63 0.25
CA LEU A 7 -8.78 -42.47 -0.43
C LEU A 7 -8.02 -42.83 -1.71
N VAL A 8 -7.22 -43.92 -1.67
CA VAL A 8 -6.50 -44.42 -2.85
C VAL A 8 -7.47 -44.95 -3.92
N LEU A 9 -8.53 -45.64 -3.52
CA LEU A 9 -9.58 -46.11 -4.45
C LEU A 9 -10.27 -44.93 -5.17
N ILE A 10 -10.62 -43.87 -4.42
CA ILE A 10 -11.19 -42.65 -4.99
C ILE A 10 -10.20 -41.98 -5.94
N LEU A 11 -8.92 -41.89 -5.56
CA LEU A 11 -7.89 -41.32 -6.41
C LEU A 11 -7.75 -42.09 -7.73
N ILE A 12 -7.74 -43.42 -7.68
CA ILE A 12 -7.69 -44.27 -8.87
C ILE A 12 -8.93 -44.04 -9.76
N ALA A 13 -10.13 -43.95 -9.17
CA ALA A 13 -11.35 -43.68 -9.92
C ALA A 13 -11.30 -42.31 -10.64
N VAL A 14 -10.86 -41.26 -9.95
CA VAL A 14 -10.65 -39.91 -10.53
C VAL A 14 -9.59 -39.95 -11.63
N LEU A 15 -8.49 -40.66 -11.41
CA LEU A 15 -7.44 -40.85 -12.40
C LEU A 15 -7.91 -41.65 -13.63
N PHE A 16 -8.88 -42.54 -13.49
CA PHE A 16 -9.45 -43.26 -14.62
C PHE A 16 -10.36 -42.35 -15.48
N LEU A 17 -11.11 -41.45 -14.84
CA LEU A 17 -11.98 -40.50 -15.52
C LEU A 17 -11.21 -39.38 -16.24
N PHE A 18 -10.20 -38.82 -15.58
CA PHE A 18 -9.47 -37.66 -16.10
C PHE A 18 -8.09 -38.01 -16.67
N GLY A 19 -7.51 -39.15 -16.30
CA GLY A 19 -6.15 -39.55 -16.66
C GLY A 19 -5.09 -39.02 -15.68
N PRO A 20 -3.97 -39.75 -15.49
CA PRO A 20 -2.86 -39.34 -14.61
C PRO A 20 -2.18 -38.04 -15.05
N SER A 21 -2.21 -37.72 -16.34
CA SER A 21 -1.60 -36.50 -16.87
C SER A 21 -2.36 -35.22 -16.53
N LYS A 22 -3.66 -35.30 -16.18
CA LYS A 22 -4.48 -34.11 -15.90
C LYS A 22 -4.25 -33.52 -14.52
N LEU A 23 -3.93 -34.33 -13.51
CA LEU A 23 -3.62 -33.80 -12.17
C LEU A 23 -2.38 -32.88 -12.18
N PRO A 24 -1.24 -33.25 -12.79
CA PRO A 24 -0.08 -32.35 -12.93
C PRO A 24 -0.38 -31.09 -13.74
N GLU A 25 -1.14 -31.21 -14.84
CA GLU A 25 -1.52 -30.08 -15.70
C GLU A 25 -2.38 -29.06 -14.94
N LEU A 26 -3.37 -29.54 -14.18
CA LEU A 26 -4.22 -28.71 -13.31
C LEU A 26 -3.42 -28.08 -12.17
N ALA A 27 -2.51 -28.83 -11.54
CA ALA A 27 -1.66 -28.28 -10.48
C ALA A 27 -0.76 -27.16 -11.01
N GLN A 28 -0.20 -27.30 -12.22
CA GLN A 28 0.61 -26.27 -12.85
C GLN A 28 -0.22 -25.02 -13.21
N SER A 29 -1.41 -25.19 -13.78
CA SER A 29 -2.26 -24.05 -14.16
C SER A 29 -2.78 -23.31 -12.93
N LEU A 30 -3.24 -24.03 -11.90
CA LEU A 30 -3.65 -23.46 -10.63
C LEU A 30 -2.48 -22.78 -9.92
N GLY A 31 -1.30 -23.40 -9.92
CA GLY A 31 -0.09 -22.81 -9.34
C GLY A 31 0.29 -21.48 -10.01
N LYS A 32 0.22 -21.41 -11.34
CA LYS A 32 0.42 -20.15 -12.09
C LYS A 32 -0.63 -19.11 -11.72
N ALA A 33 -1.92 -19.50 -11.70
CA ALA A 33 -3.02 -18.60 -11.36
C ALA A 33 -2.88 -18.02 -9.94
N VAL A 34 -2.58 -18.86 -8.95
CA VAL A 34 -2.34 -18.44 -7.56
C VAL A 34 -1.11 -17.54 -7.46
N GLY A 35 -0.05 -17.84 -8.22
CA GLY A 35 1.16 -17.01 -8.29
C GLY A 35 0.89 -15.60 -8.80
N GLU A 36 0.22 -15.49 -9.96
CA GLU A 36 -0.16 -14.19 -10.54
C GLU A 36 -1.16 -13.45 -9.64
N PHE A 37 -2.12 -14.16 -9.04
CA PHE A 37 -3.06 -13.57 -8.08
C PHE A 37 -2.36 -12.98 -6.86
N LYS A 38 -1.37 -13.68 -6.30
CA LYS A 38 -0.57 -13.17 -5.18
C LYS A 38 0.25 -11.94 -5.58
N LYS A 39 0.84 -11.94 -6.77
CA LYS A 39 1.59 -10.79 -7.30
C LYS A 39 0.70 -9.57 -7.46
N ALA A 40 -0.50 -9.74 -8.03
CA ALA A 40 -1.48 -8.68 -8.19
C ALA A 40 -1.96 -8.12 -6.82
N GLN A 41 -2.19 -8.97 -5.83
CA GLN A 41 -2.52 -8.53 -4.47
C GLN A 41 -1.42 -7.66 -3.84
N VAL A 42 -0.15 -8.08 -3.95
CA VAL A 42 0.99 -7.30 -3.42
C VAL A 42 1.10 -5.94 -4.12
N GLU A 43 0.94 -5.91 -5.45
CA GLU A 43 0.95 -4.65 -6.19
C GLU A 43 -0.20 -3.73 -5.77
N ALA A 44 -1.40 -4.27 -5.59
CA ALA A 44 -2.56 -3.53 -5.12
C ALA A 44 -2.35 -2.96 -3.72
N GLU A 45 -1.81 -3.74 -2.79
CA GLU A 45 -1.49 -3.28 -1.42
C GLU A 45 -0.45 -2.16 -1.45
N HIS A 46 0.59 -2.28 -2.27
CA HIS A 46 1.61 -1.24 -2.41
C HIS A 46 1.03 0.06 -2.98
N LYS A 47 0.15 -0.04 -3.98
CA LYS A 47 -0.56 1.12 -4.53
C LYS A 47 -1.41 1.80 -3.46
N LEU A 48 -2.23 1.04 -2.73
CA LEU A 48 -3.05 1.57 -1.64
C LEU A 48 -2.21 2.26 -0.55
N LYS A 49 -1.12 1.63 -0.07
CA LYS A 49 -0.20 2.26 0.89
C LYS A 49 0.44 3.54 0.36
N THR A 50 0.66 3.63 -0.94
CA THR A 50 1.20 4.84 -1.58
C THR A 50 0.14 5.95 -1.60
N PHE A 51 -1.11 5.64 -1.93
CA PHE A 51 -2.22 6.59 -1.87
C PHE A 51 -2.51 7.08 -0.45
N GLU A 52 -2.51 6.18 0.55
CA GLU A 52 -2.69 6.55 1.95
C GLU A 52 -1.56 7.46 2.45
N LYS A 53 -0.30 7.18 2.09
CA LYS A 53 0.84 8.04 2.46
C LYS A 53 0.74 9.43 1.87
N THR A 54 0.24 9.58 0.64
CA THR A 54 0.04 10.90 0.03
C THR A 54 -1.07 11.66 0.74
N ALA A 55 -2.23 11.02 0.94
CA ALA A 55 -3.37 11.64 1.64
C ALA A 55 -3.03 12.05 3.09
N ASP A 56 -2.31 11.21 3.84
CA ASP A 56 -1.88 11.51 5.20
C ASP A 56 -0.83 12.64 5.26
N LYS A 57 -0.03 12.80 4.20
CA LYS A 57 0.92 13.92 4.07
C LYS A 57 0.17 15.24 3.87
N ASP A 58 -0.82 15.25 2.98
CA ASP A 58 -1.62 16.44 2.68
C ASP A 58 -2.41 16.91 3.91
N ILE A 59 -3.01 15.98 4.67
CA ILE A 59 -3.71 16.29 5.94
C ILE A 59 -2.74 16.88 6.97
N LYS A 60 -1.52 16.34 7.10
CA LYS A 60 -0.51 16.87 8.04
C LYS A 60 -0.04 18.27 7.67
N ILE A 61 0.12 18.55 6.38
CA ILE A 61 0.52 19.88 5.88
C ILE A 61 -0.60 20.89 6.17
N HIS A 62 -1.85 20.51 5.90
CA HIS A 62 -3.02 21.35 6.18
C HIS A 62 -3.11 21.71 7.66
N ASN A 63 -3.00 20.72 8.56
CA ASN A 63 -3.05 20.97 9.99
C ASN A 63 -1.89 21.84 10.50
N LEU A 64 -0.69 21.69 9.92
CA LEU A 64 0.47 22.52 10.27
C LEU A 64 0.26 23.98 9.85
N ALA A 65 -0.29 24.22 8.66
CA ALA A 65 -0.63 25.56 8.19
C ALA A 65 -1.65 26.25 9.10
N VAL A 66 -2.73 25.54 9.48
CA VAL A 66 -3.75 26.05 10.41
C VAL A 66 -3.13 26.43 11.75
N GLN A 67 -2.22 25.62 12.28
CA GLN A 67 -1.54 25.93 13.56
C GLN A 67 -0.68 27.20 13.50
N MET A 68 -0.14 27.54 12.34
CA MET A 68 0.66 28.75 12.15
C MET A 68 -0.19 29.95 11.70
N GLY A 69 -1.51 29.82 11.69
CA GLY A 69 -2.43 30.90 11.30
C GLY A 69 -2.44 31.19 9.79
N ILE A 70 -1.92 30.28 8.97
CA ILE A 70 -1.90 30.39 7.51
C ILE A 70 -3.28 29.98 6.98
N SER A 71 -3.93 30.83 6.17
CA SER A 71 -5.21 30.48 5.53
C SER A 71 -5.03 29.36 4.50
N VAL A 72 -5.94 28.38 4.55
CA VAL A 72 -5.87 27.11 3.84
C VAL A 72 -6.97 26.94 2.78
N GLU A 73 -8.02 27.78 2.79
CA GLU A 73 -9.22 27.56 1.97
C GLU A 73 -8.96 27.65 0.45
N ASP A 74 -8.01 28.49 0.02
CA ASP A 74 -7.76 28.79 -1.39
C ASP A 74 -6.33 28.48 -1.85
N LYS A 75 -5.57 27.65 -1.11
CA LYS A 75 -4.15 27.38 -1.38
C LYS A 75 -3.88 25.90 -1.67
N THR A 76 -3.02 25.63 -2.65
CA THR A 76 -2.55 24.25 -2.91
C THR A 76 -1.55 23.80 -1.86
N THR A 77 -1.35 22.48 -1.72
CA THR A 77 -0.37 21.90 -0.78
C THR A 77 1.04 22.47 -0.98
N GLU A 78 1.44 22.72 -2.23
CA GLU A 78 2.75 23.30 -2.57
C GLU A 78 2.88 24.76 -2.10
N GLN A 79 1.81 25.55 -2.27
CA GLN A 79 1.79 26.94 -1.81
C GLN A 79 1.83 27.01 -0.28
N LEU A 80 1.10 26.12 0.39
CA LEU A 80 1.16 25.98 1.84
C LEU A 80 2.58 25.63 2.30
N ILE A 81 3.28 24.70 1.65
CA ILE A 81 4.67 24.34 2.00
C ILE A 81 5.60 25.55 1.92
N GLU A 82 5.51 26.34 0.87
CA GLU A 82 6.39 27.51 0.69
C GLU A 82 6.10 28.61 1.71
N GLU A 83 4.83 28.83 2.06
CA GLU A 83 4.45 29.81 3.06
C GLU A 83 4.81 29.38 4.48
N ILE A 84 4.61 28.10 4.81
CA ILE A 84 5.12 27.48 6.05
C ILE A 84 6.64 27.67 6.16
N ARG A 85 7.39 27.42 5.07
CA ARG A 85 8.84 27.62 5.05
C ARG A 85 9.23 29.07 5.25
N ALA A 86 8.54 30.01 4.59
CA ALA A 86 8.78 31.43 4.73
C ALA A 86 8.56 31.90 6.17
N GLU A 87 7.47 31.46 6.81
CA GLU A 87 7.15 31.79 8.20
C GLU A 87 8.19 31.23 9.18
N VAL A 88 8.60 29.97 8.99
CA VAL A 88 9.64 29.34 9.83
C VAL A 88 11.01 30.01 9.66
N LEU A 89 11.37 30.43 8.45
CA LEU A 89 12.64 31.14 8.18
C LEU A 89 12.61 32.57 8.76
N SER A 90 11.50 33.27 8.64
CA SER A 90 11.29 34.61 9.23
C SER A 90 11.37 34.57 10.76
N GLY A 91 10.72 33.59 11.41
CA GLY A 91 10.81 33.37 12.84
C GLY A 91 12.22 33.00 13.32
N LYS A 92 13.01 32.33 12.48
CA LYS A 92 14.41 31.98 12.77
C LYS A 92 15.33 33.20 12.72
N GLU A 93 15.15 34.12 11.76
CA GLU A 93 15.95 35.34 11.68
C GLU A 93 15.72 36.30 12.87
N LEU A 94 14.50 36.36 13.40
CA LEU A 94 14.17 37.12 14.62
C LEU A 94 14.89 36.57 15.86
N ASN A 95 14.99 35.24 15.98
CA ASN A 95 15.65 34.59 17.12
C ASN A 95 17.19 34.69 17.04
N LEU A 96 17.77 34.61 15.85
CA LEU A 96 19.22 34.79 15.64
C LEU A 96 19.69 36.23 15.93
N LYS A 97 18.88 37.25 15.64
CA LYS A 97 19.20 38.64 16.01
C LYS A 97 19.10 38.89 17.51
N ALA A 98 18.21 38.18 18.22
CA ALA A 98 18.05 38.30 19.66
C ALA A 98 19.14 37.56 20.47
N ALA A 99 19.73 36.49 19.92
CA ALA A 99 20.77 35.70 20.58
C ALA A 99 22.20 36.24 20.37
N GLY A 100 22.39 37.21 19.48
CA GLY A 100 23.69 37.79 19.12
C GLY A 100 23.96 39.20 19.65
N ALA A 101 23.12 39.72 20.54
CA ALA A 101 23.25 41.04 21.18
C ALA A 101 23.66 40.92 22.65
#